data_AF-A0A2W5L172-F1
#
_entry.id   AF-A0A2W5L172-F1
#
_cell.length_a   1.000
_cell.length_b   1.000
_cell.length_c   1.000
_cell.angle_alpha   90.00
_cell.angle_beta   90.00
_cell.angle_gamma   90.00
#
_symmetry.space_group_name_H-M   'P 1'
#
loop_
_entity.id
_entity.type
_entity.pdbx_description
1 polymer ?
#
loop_
_entity_poly.entity_id
_entity_poly.type
_entity_poly.pdbx_seq_one_letter_code
_entity_poly.pdbx_strand_id
1 'polypeptide(L)'
;MLAPLSLASFVPAAAARPVYVGVDGGHVAVSGYDTVSYFDGAGVPVKGDAAFAVEHDGAVYHFANAANAARFAADPDAFMPRYGGHCAWAMARGYLAPGDPLAYAIVDGRLYLNFNQAVKAKWDIDRAGYIAAAEKNWAAMPDDAKFGG
;
A
#
# COMPACT_ATOMS: atom_id res chain seq x y z
N MET A 1 -6.39 34.75 -40.59
CA MET A 1 -6.71 34.21 -39.26
C MET A 1 -5.84 32.98 -39.04
N LEU A 2 -4.79 33.08 -38.22
CA LEU A 2 -3.90 31.97 -37.88
C LEU A 2 -4.38 31.38 -36.55
N ALA A 3 -4.88 30.14 -36.59
CA ALA A 3 -5.25 29.41 -35.39
C ALA A 3 -3.98 28.89 -34.68
N PRO A 4 -3.88 29.01 -33.34
CA PRO A 4 -2.72 28.49 -32.64
C PRO A 4 -2.80 26.97 -32.55
N LEU A 5 -1.68 26.32 -32.85
CA LEU A 5 -1.48 24.88 -32.69
C LEU A 5 -1.29 24.61 -31.19
N SER A 6 -2.34 24.15 -30.50
CA SER A 6 -2.23 23.70 -29.11
C SER A 6 -1.45 22.38 -29.06
N LEU A 7 -0.24 22.43 -28.51
CA LEU A 7 0.51 21.24 -28.11
C LEU A 7 -0.16 20.65 -26.86
N ALA A 8 -0.83 19.50 -27.01
CA ALA A 8 -1.28 18.71 -25.88
C ALA A 8 -0.05 18.05 -25.23
N SER A 9 0.25 18.43 -23.99
CA SER A 9 1.28 17.77 -23.18
C SER A 9 0.81 16.37 -22.79
N PHE A 10 1.46 15.33 -23.29
CA PHE A 10 1.32 13.98 -22.76
C PHE A 10 2.11 13.91 -21.44
N VAL A 11 1.39 13.89 -20.31
CA VAL A 11 1.98 13.49 -19.04
C VAL A 11 2.01 11.97 -19.05
N PRO A 12 3.20 11.32 -19.05
CA PRO A 12 3.24 9.87 -18.92
C PRO A 12 2.61 9.51 -17.57
N ALA A 13 1.68 8.54 -17.59
CA ALA A 13 1.19 7.95 -16.36
C ALA A 13 2.39 7.40 -15.60
N ALA A 14 2.64 7.88 -14.38
CA ALA A 14 3.64 7.28 -13.52
C ALA A 14 3.33 5.78 -13.42
N ALA A 15 4.33 4.93 -13.65
CA ALA A 15 4.14 3.50 -13.48
C ALA A 15 3.69 3.24 -12.04
N ALA A 16 2.63 2.44 -11.87
CA ALA A 16 2.16 2.04 -10.56
C ALA A 16 3.31 1.39 -9.80
N ARG A 17 3.57 1.87 -8.57
CA ARG A 17 4.65 1.33 -7.74
C ARG A 17 4.32 -0.10 -7.33
N PRO A 18 5.31 -0.93 -6.94
CA PRO A 18 5.05 -2.32 -6.55
C PRO A 18 3.99 -2.44 -5.44
N VAL A 19 2.88 -3.12 -5.71
CA VAL A 19 1.86 -3.47 -4.70
C VAL A 19 1.90 -4.97 -4.42
N TYR A 20 1.92 -5.33 -3.14
CA TYR A 20 1.81 -6.73 -2.73
C TYR A 20 0.36 -7.20 -2.84
N VAL A 21 0.13 -8.16 -3.74
CA VAL A 21 -1.20 -8.72 -4.07
C VAL A 21 -1.35 -10.22 -3.76
N GLY A 22 -0.44 -10.77 -2.95
CA GLY A 22 -0.37 -12.21 -2.67
C GLY A 22 0.46 -12.98 -3.70
N VAL A 23 0.75 -14.24 -3.41
CA VAL A 23 1.64 -15.10 -4.23
C VAL A 23 0.89 -15.99 -5.23
N ASP A 24 -0.43 -16.14 -5.08
CA ASP A 24 -1.25 -17.08 -5.88
C ASP A 24 -1.87 -16.44 -7.13
N GLY A 25 -1.28 -15.37 -7.66
CA GLY A 25 -1.79 -14.67 -8.85
C GLY A 25 -3.05 -13.83 -8.60
N GLY A 26 -3.40 -13.58 -7.34
CA GLY A 26 -4.43 -12.61 -6.98
C GLY A 26 -3.96 -11.19 -7.30
N HIS A 27 -4.88 -10.32 -7.71
CA HIS A 27 -4.66 -8.87 -7.78
C HIS A 27 -5.11 -8.18 -6.48
N VAL A 28 -5.42 -8.93 -5.43
CA VAL A 28 -6.04 -8.41 -4.21
C VAL A 28 -4.99 -7.88 -3.25
N ALA A 29 -4.99 -6.56 -3.03
CA ALA A 29 -4.09 -5.90 -2.10
C ALA A 29 -4.43 -6.24 -0.64
N VAL A 30 -3.41 -6.18 0.23
CA VAL A 30 -3.56 -6.26 1.70
C VAL A 30 -4.33 -7.51 2.16
N SER A 31 -4.20 -8.59 1.38
CA SER A 31 -4.95 -9.84 1.57
C SER A 31 -6.47 -9.62 1.67
N GLY A 32 -7.03 -8.56 1.06
CA GLY A 32 -8.46 -8.24 1.07
C GLY A 32 -8.98 -7.61 2.35
N TYR A 33 -8.11 -7.05 3.21
CA TYR A 33 -8.54 -6.23 4.33
C TYR A 33 -8.86 -4.80 3.87
N ASP A 34 -9.88 -4.22 4.50
CA ASP A 34 -10.31 -2.84 4.29
C ASP A 34 -9.25 -1.90 4.86
N THR A 35 -8.53 -1.19 3.99
CA THR A 35 -7.46 -0.26 4.37
C THR A 35 -7.95 0.95 5.13
N VAL A 36 -9.21 1.38 4.94
CA VAL A 36 -9.81 2.49 5.67
C VAL A 36 -10.09 2.09 7.12
N SER A 37 -10.47 0.83 7.35
CA SER A 37 -10.82 0.34 8.70
C SER A 37 -9.68 0.42 9.71
N TYR A 38 -8.42 0.46 9.26
CA TYR A 38 -7.24 0.64 10.12
C TYR A 38 -7.22 1.99 10.86
N PHE A 39 -7.95 2.98 10.35
CA PHE A 39 -7.96 4.36 10.83
C PHE A 39 -9.19 4.70 11.68
N ASP A 40 -10.17 3.79 11.79
CA ASP A 40 -11.45 4.04 12.45
C ASP A 40 -11.41 3.80 13.99
N GLY A 41 -10.24 3.49 14.56
CA GLY A 41 -10.01 3.48 16.02
C GLY A 41 -10.62 2.30 16.81
N ALA A 42 -11.36 1.39 16.16
CA ALA A 42 -12.05 0.26 16.80
C ALA A 42 -11.15 -0.95 17.15
N GLY A 43 -9.86 -0.90 16.81
CA GLY A 43 -8.83 -1.82 17.33
C GLY A 43 -8.55 -3.09 16.52
N VAL A 44 -9.35 -3.42 15.50
CA VAL A 44 -9.09 -4.56 14.60
C VAL A 44 -9.48 -4.20 13.17
N PRO A 45 -8.60 -4.36 12.17
CA PRO A 45 -8.96 -4.13 10.77
C PRO A 45 -9.98 -5.15 10.30
N VAL A 46 -10.90 -4.72 9.44
CA VAL A 46 -12.03 -5.53 8.98
C VAL A 46 -11.71 -6.15 7.62
N LYS A 47 -12.15 -7.39 7.41
CA LYS A 47 -12.07 -8.02 6.09
C LYS A 47 -13.06 -7.33 5.14
N GLY A 48 -12.59 -6.95 3.96
CA GLY A 48 -13.45 -6.38 2.93
C GLY A 48 -14.27 -7.44 2.19
N ASP A 49 -15.30 -6.98 1.49
CA ASP A 49 -16.14 -7.77 0.60
C ASP A 49 -15.80 -7.42 -0.86
N ALA A 50 -15.75 -8.42 -1.74
CA ALA A 50 -15.49 -8.21 -3.17
C ALA A 50 -16.59 -7.38 -3.87
N ALA A 51 -17.79 -7.29 -3.28
CA ALA A 51 -18.86 -6.40 -3.74
C ALA A 51 -18.53 -4.91 -3.57
N PHE A 52 -17.59 -4.57 -2.66
CA PHE A 52 -17.10 -3.22 -2.45
C PHE A 52 -15.62 -3.17 -2.81
N ALA A 53 -15.32 -3.18 -4.11
CA ALA A 53 -13.96 -3.18 -4.63
C ALA A 53 -13.60 -1.83 -5.28
N VAL A 54 -12.34 -1.42 -5.14
CA VAL A 54 -11.74 -0.29 -5.87
C VAL A 54 -10.42 -0.75 -6.48
N GLU A 55 -10.23 -0.49 -7.77
CA GLU A 55 -8.95 -0.69 -8.46
C GLU A 55 -8.07 0.54 -8.30
N HIS A 56 -6.82 0.34 -7.88
CA HIS A 56 -5.82 1.38 -7.74
C HIS A 56 -4.41 0.78 -7.84
N ASP A 57 -3.49 1.45 -8.56
CA ASP A 57 -2.11 1.01 -8.76
C ASP A 57 -1.96 -0.46 -9.23
N GLY A 58 -2.87 -0.91 -10.10
CA GLY A 58 -2.86 -2.27 -10.64
C GLY A 58 -3.27 -3.37 -9.65
N ALA A 59 -3.82 -2.98 -8.49
CA ALA A 59 -4.35 -3.86 -7.47
C ALA A 59 -5.81 -3.56 -7.14
N VAL A 60 -6.51 -4.56 -6.61
CA VAL A 60 -7.89 -4.52 -6.17
C VAL A 60 -7.92 -4.43 -4.65
N TYR A 61 -8.54 -3.39 -4.13
CA TYR A 61 -8.79 -3.20 -2.70
C TYR A 61 -10.24 -3.54 -2.38
N HIS A 62 -10.48 -4.36 -1.35
CA HIS A 62 -11.82 -4.69 -0.88
C HIS A 62 -12.15 -3.91 0.39
N PHE A 63 -13.39 -3.47 0.51
CA PHE A 63 -13.86 -2.66 1.64
C PHE A 63 -15.02 -3.34 2.35
N ALA A 64 -15.18 -3.06 3.65
CA ALA A 64 -16.25 -3.64 4.45
C ALA A 64 -17.63 -3.10 4.07
N ASN A 65 -17.68 -1.92 3.43
CA ASN A 65 -18.90 -1.26 2.99
C ASN A 65 -18.61 -0.20 1.91
N ALA A 66 -19.67 0.28 1.26
CA ALA A 66 -19.59 1.31 0.22
C ALA A 66 -19.01 2.66 0.71
N ALA A 67 -19.21 3.03 1.98
CA ALA A 67 -18.68 4.28 2.51
C ALA A 67 -17.15 4.25 2.64
N ASN A 68 -16.57 3.12 3.06
CA ASN A 68 -15.13 2.94 3.09
C ASN A 68 -14.53 2.87 1.69
N ALA A 69 -15.18 2.19 0.74
CA ALA A 69 -14.77 2.21 -0.67
C ALA A 69 -14.75 3.64 -1.24
N ALA A 70 -15.77 4.44 -0.95
CA ALA A 70 -15.84 5.84 -1.38
C ALA A 70 -14.75 6.71 -0.72
N ARG A 71 -14.45 6.50 0.57
CA ARG A 71 -13.34 7.20 1.27
C ARG A 71 -11.99 6.89 0.63
N PHE A 72 -11.73 5.61 0.34
CA PHE A 72 -10.50 5.20 -0.33
C PHE A 72 -10.41 5.78 -1.74
N ALA A 73 -11.46 5.67 -2.55
CA ALA A 73 -11.46 6.19 -3.91
C ALA A 73 -11.26 7.71 -3.99
N ALA A 74 -11.68 8.44 -2.95
CA ALA A 74 -11.50 9.89 -2.88
C ALA A 74 -10.07 10.31 -2.52
N ASP A 75 -9.35 9.52 -1.71
CA ASP A 75 -7.97 9.80 -1.30
C ASP A 75 -7.19 8.50 -1.01
N PRO A 76 -6.74 7.77 -2.06
CA PRO A 76 -6.04 6.50 -1.88
C PRO A 76 -4.76 6.64 -1.05
N ASP A 77 -4.01 7.73 -1.25
CA ASP A 77 -2.74 7.99 -0.57
C ASP A 77 -2.87 8.07 0.96
N ALA A 78 -4.03 8.50 1.47
CA ALA A 78 -4.31 8.54 2.90
C ALA A 78 -4.51 7.16 3.54
N PHE A 79 -4.97 6.17 2.75
CA PHE A 79 -5.38 4.87 3.28
C PHE A 79 -4.49 3.72 2.80
N MET A 80 -3.76 3.88 1.71
CA MET A 80 -2.85 2.85 1.21
C MET A 80 -1.76 2.52 2.22
N PRO A 81 -1.39 1.23 2.34
CA PRO A 81 -0.23 0.86 3.11
C PRO A 81 1.03 1.42 2.45
N ARG A 82 1.95 1.91 3.28
CA ARG A 82 3.29 2.28 2.82
C ARG A 82 3.97 1.08 2.19
N TYR A 83 4.83 1.39 1.21
CA TYR A 83 5.61 0.39 0.48
C TYR A 83 4.72 -0.64 -0.24
N GLY A 84 3.55 -0.20 -0.73
CA GLY A 84 2.61 -1.04 -1.46
C GLY A 84 2.09 -2.24 -0.67
N GLY A 85 2.12 -2.19 0.65
CA GLY A 85 1.70 -3.32 1.49
C GLY A 85 2.79 -4.38 1.69
N HIS A 86 4.02 -4.12 1.25
CA HIS A 86 5.17 -4.94 1.63
C HIS A 86 5.60 -4.69 3.08
N CYS A 87 6.32 -5.66 3.65
CA CYS A 87 6.85 -5.54 5.01
C CYS A 87 7.80 -4.33 5.14
N ALA A 88 7.45 -3.40 6.05
CA ALA A 88 8.23 -2.21 6.33
C ALA A 88 9.65 -2.54 6.84
N TRP A 89 9.80 -3.57 7.67
CA TRP A 89 11.12 -4.03 8.12
C TRP A 89 11.99 -4.60 6.99
N ALA A 90 11.39 -5.33 6.03
CA ALA A 90 12.09 -5.82 4.86
C ALA A 90 12.49 -4.66 3.93
N MET A 91 11.59 -3.70 3.73
CA MET A 91 11.86 -2.50 2.94
C MET A 91 13.01 -1.68 3.53
N ALA A 92 13.09 -1.57 4.87
CA ALA A 92 14.21 -0.93 5.54
C ALA A 92 15.57 -1.58 5.25
N ARG A 93 15.57 -2.82 4.77
CA ARG A 93 16.75 -3.61 4.40
C ARG A 93 16.93 -3.74 2.88
N GLY A 94 16.08 -3.11 2.08
CA GLY A 94 16.22 -3.00 0.64
C GLY A 94 15.62 -4.14 -0.17
N TYR A 95 14.70 -4.93 0.40
CA TYR A 95 14.03 -6.00 -0.34
C TYR A 95 12.53 -6.08 -0.04
N LEU A 96 11.79 -6.71 -0.95
CA LEU A 96 10.35 -6.94 -0.82
C LEU A 96 10.07 -8.20 0.00
N ALA A 97 9.04 -8.14 0.84
CA ALA A 97 8.45 -9.28 1.51
C ALA A 97 6.94 -9.03 1.73
N PRO A 98 6.11 -10.08 1.89
CA PRO A 98 4.69 -9.94 2.19
C PRO A 98 4.45 -9.07 3.42
N GLY A 99 3.42 -8.22 3.38
CA GLY A 99 2.83 -7.63 4.58
C GLY A 99 1.70 -8.50 5.10
N ASP A 100 1.71 -8.78 6.40
CA ASP A 100 0.59 -9.36 7.12
C ASP A 100 -0.37 -8.23 7.55
N PRO A 101 -1.64 -8.24 7.11
CA PRO A 101 -2.63 -7.23 7.46
C PRO A 101 -2.88 -7.10 8.96
N LEU A 102 -2.53 -8.11 9.77
CA LEU A 102 -2.69 -8.11 11.22
C LEU A 102 -1.42 -7.68 11.96
N ALA A 103 -0.27 -7.66 11.29
CA ALA A 103 1.01 -7.20 11.85
C ALA A 103 1.29 -5.73 11.50
N TYR A 104 0.32 -4.86 11.78
CA TYR A 104 0.33 -3.47 11.32
C TYR A 104 0.66 -2.46 12.42
N ALA A 105 1.03 -1.25 12.03
CA ALA A 105 1.03 -0.07 12.88
C ALA A 105 0.58 1.16 12.08
N ILE A 106 -0.14 2.08 12.73
CA ILE A 106 -0.30 3.45 12.23
C ILE A 106 0.80 4.31 12.86
N VAL A 107 1.60 4.97 12.02
CA VAL A 107 2.64 5.92 12.46
C VAL A 107 2.48 7.19 11.63
N ASP A 108 2.29 8.32 12.30
CA ASP A 108 2.08 9.64 11.67
C ASP A 108 0.98 9.60 10.58
N GLY A 109 -0.14 8.96 10.91
CA GLY A 109 -1.29 8.84 10.01
C GLY A 109 -1.10 7.91 8.81
N ARG A 110 -0.05 7.07 8.81
CA ARG A 110 0.23 6.14 7.69
C ARG A 110 0.22 4.69 8.15
N LEU A 111 -0.32 3.82 7.31
CA LEU A 111 -0.39 2.37 7.55
C LEU A 111 0.92 1.67 7.16
N TYR A 112 1.52 0.95 8.09
CA TYR A 112 2.69 0.10 7.86
C TYR A 112 2.35 -1.34 8.18
N LEU A 113 2.69 -2.27 7.28
CA LEU A 113 2.54 -3.71 7.49
C LEU A 113 3.91 -4.34 7.73
N ASN A 114 3.95 -5.44 8.49
CA ASN A 114 5.14 -6.26 8.68
C ASN A 114 4.85 -7.71 8.31
N PHE A 115 5.89 -8.51 8.08
CA PHE A 115 5.72 -9.88 7.60
C PHE A 115 4.92 -10.79 8.56
N ASN A 116 5.07 -10.57 9.87
CA ASN A 116 4.32 -11.21 10.94
C ASN A 116 4.57 -10.47 12.26
N GLN A 117 3.95 -10.91 13.35
CA GLN A 117 4.11 -10.30 14.68
C GLN A 117 5.55 -10.32 15.20
N ALA A 118 6.35 -11.36 14.91
CA ALA A 118 7.73 -11.44 15.36
C ALA A 118 8.64 -10.43 14.62
N VAL A 119 8.40 -10.22 13.32
CA VAL A 119 9.09 -9.18 12.54
C VAL A 119 8.61 -7.79 12.95
N LYS A 120 7.30 -7.63 13.21
CA LYS A 120 6.76 -6.39 13.76
C LYS A 120 7.43 -6.01 15.08
N ALA A 121 7.62 -6.97 15.99
CA ALA A 121 8.31 -6.72 17.25
C ALA A 121 9.76 -6.24 17.05
N LYS A 122 10.47 -6.75 16.03
CA LYS A 122 11.80 -6.25 15.66
C LYS A 122 11.74 -4.84 15.10
N TRP A 123 10.74 -4.55 14.26
CA TRP A 123 10.50 -3.23 13.70
C TRP A 123 10.13 -2.19 14.77
N ASP A 124 9.35 -2.61 15.78
CA ASP A 124 8.91 -1.78 16.89
C ASP A 124 10.05 -1.28 17.78
N ILE A 125 11.22 -1.93 17.76
CA ILE A 125 12.41 -1.51 18.52
C ILE A 125 12.91 -0.13 18.05
N ASP A 126 12.82 0.17 16.75
CA ASP A 126 13.27 1.44 16.18
C ASP A 126 12.46 1.81 14.94
N ARG A 127 11.17 2.12 15.14
CA ARG A 127 10.26 2.46 14.04
C ARG A 127 10.80 3.62 13.20
N ALA A 128 11.30 4.67 13.85
CA ALA A 128 11.78 5.86 13.16
C ALA A 128 13.00 5.55 12.27
N GLY A 129 13.98 4.81 12.78
CA GLY A 129 15.16 4.41 12.00
C GLY A 129 14.80 3.48 10.85
N TYR A 130 13.92 2.49 11.07
CA TYR A 130 13.48 1.59 10.00
C TYR A 130 12.62 2.31 8.95
N ILE A 131 11.75 3.25 9.34
CA ILE A 131 10.99 4.06 8.39
C ILE A 131 11.97 4.89 7.55
N ALA A 132 12.91 5.62 8.16
CA ALA A 132 13.87 6.43 7.41
C ALA A 132 14.70 5.61 6.41
N ALA A 133 15.15 4.42 6.81
CA ALA A 133 15.86 3.50 5.91
C ALA A 133 14.93 2.97 4.78
N ALA A 134 13.70 2.62 5.12
CA ALA A 134 12.72 2.11 4.17
C ALA A 134 12.32 3.18 3.14
N GLU A 135 12.18 4.45 3.51
CA GLU A 135 11.93 5.54 2.55
C GLU A 135 13.04 5.65 1.51
N LYS A 136 14.30 5.59 1.95
CA LYS A 136 15.46 5.66 1.06
C LYS A 136 15.48 4.47 0.09
N ASN A 137 15.25 3.27 0.60
CA ASN A 137 15.26 2.07 -0.22
C ASN A 137 14.05 2.02 -1.16
N TRP A 138 12.87 2.43 -0.68
CA TRP A 138 11.66 2.52 -1.48
C TRP A 138 11.85 3.50 -2.64
N ALA A 139 12.43 4.68 -2.39
CA ALA A 139 12.74 5.64 -3.47
C ALA A 139 13.65 5.07 -4.57
N ALA A 140 14.51 4.09 -4.24
CA ALA A 140 15.40 3.42 -5.19
C ALA A 140 14.84 2.09 -5.75
N MET A 141 13.65 1.66 -5.30
CA MET A 141 13.04 0.40 -5.72
C MET A 141 12.56 0.51 -7.16
N PRO A 142 12.92 -0.43 -8.07
CA PRO A 142 12.39 -0.47 -9.43
C PRO A 142 10.87 -0.57 -9.43
N ASP A 143 10.22 0.12 -10.37
CA ASP A 143 8.76 0.14 -10.47
C ASP A 143 8.18 -1.23 -10.83
N ASP A 144 8.96 -2.11 -11.46
CA ASP A 144 8.59 -3.47 -11.85
C ASP A 144 9.02 -4.54 -10.83
N ALA A 145 9.56 -4.14 -9.67
CA ALA A 145 10.00 -5.08 -8.65
C ALA A 145 8.83 -5.92 -8.11
N LYS A 146 9.06 -7.23 -7.91
CA LYS A 146 8.06 -8.16 -7.37
C LYS A 146 8.65 -9.02 -6.26
N PHE A 147 7.83 -9.34 -5.28
CA PHE A 147 8.19 -10.37 -4.30
C PHE A 147 8.10 -11.76 -4.94
N GLY A 148 9.14 -12.58 -4.79
CA GLY A 148 9.17 -13.96 -5.28
C GLY A 148 9.46 -14.13 -6.78
N GLY A 149 9.96 -13.09 -7.44
CA GLY A 149 10.48 -13.14 -8.82
C GLY A 149 11.92 -13.61 -8.91
#